data_AF-A0A7Y3U8V9-F1
#
_entry.id   AF-A0A7Y3U8V9-F1
#
_cell.length_a   1.000
_cell.length_b   1.000
_cell.length_c   1.000
_cell.angle_alpha   90.00
_cell.angle_beta   90.00
_cell.angle_gamma   90.00
#
_symmetry.space_group_name_H-M   'P 1'
#
loop_
_entity.id
_entity.type
_entity.pdbx_description
1 polymer ?
#
loop_
_entity_poly.entity_id
_entity_poly.type
_entity_poly.pdbx_seq_one_letter_code
_entity_poly.pdbx_strand_id
1 'polypeptide(L)'
;MLAITSTTLVPTRHALAWQGPYDYAVIEIDTLGGLIGEGRGINDFGVVTGGDSTGQWLHAFTWSNGTLTDMGVLDPHPGSKGQEINNFGWIAGGSGAYNPIEMATLWKDGEIISLGTLGGDNSHAFGINDSGQVVGKAYPILGENIRWPFIWQDGVMTALEIFPNAEDRGGEAWDINNLGEAVGFAWPDSGSQHAVMWTADGTLVDLTPDLFGQAHGINNLGEVAGFVEYANAVIWRDGVPTQIHDWGLAQDSYAEAVNDFSEVSGYYIHWQSGDPYAFIWTEQTGMRTLEDLIAPQSRWELAYALDINDFGMIVGYGMHADLQRAYVATPVTPSIQLTNAHPGVAGQVNGIRASGLQPGTKVYFCWSGQGGGTLIPGCDVTVNALQLENPTVAGSAIADANGRATLKGNIPRNVSGKTLLFQAVIPSSCEISNLVVQTFE
;
A
#
# COMPACT_ATOMS: atom_id res chain seq x y z
N MET A 1 10.71 46.77 -15.61
CA MET A 1 10.74 45.44 -16.25
C MET A 1 11.16 44.48 -15.16
N LEU A 2 10.19 44.00 -14.38
CA LEU A 2 10.44 43.14 -13.21
C LEU A 2 10.04 41.72 -13.57
N ALA A 3 10.99 40.80 -13.43
CA ALA A 3 10.80 39.37 -13.60
C ALA A 3 9.87 38.83 -12.51
N ILE A 4 8.89 38.03 -12.93
CA ILE A 4 8.09 37.18 -12.03
C ILE A 4 8.73 35.81 -12.10
N THR A 5 9.40 35.41 -11.02
CA THR A 5 9.86 34.03 -10.80
C THR A 5 8.65 33.17 -10.45
N SER A 6 8.44 32.11 -11.20
CA SER A 6 7.48 31.05 -10.90
C SER A 6 7.92 30.33 -9.62
N THR A 7 7.17 30.52 -8.54
CA THR A 7 7.17 29.60 -7.40
C THR A 7 6.06 28.59 -7.65
N THR A 8 6.42 27.40 -8.11
CA THR A 8 5.56 26.22 -8.01
C THR A 8 5.36 25.94 -6.52
N LEU A 9 4.14 26.16 -6.05
CA LEU A 9 3.67 25.68 -4.76
C LEU A 9 3.60 24.15 -4.88
N VAL A 10 4.63 23.46 -4.39
CA VAL A 10 4.48 22.04 -4.03
C VAL A 10 3.37 22.00 -2.97
N PRO A 11 2.33 21.17 -3.12
CA PRO A 11 1.33 21.04 -2.07
C PRO A 11 2.02 20.45 -0.85
N THR A 12 2.36 21.29 0.14
CA THR A 12 2.84 20.83 1.43
C THR A 12 1.65 20.27 2.22
N ARG A 13 1.21 19.05 1.91
CA ARG A 13 0.94 18.12 3.01
C ARG A 13 2.29 17.53 3.37
N HIS A 14 2.65 17.72 4.64
CA HIS A 14 3.91 17.29 5.22
C HIS A 14 4.18 15.84 4.78
N ALA A 15 5.29 15.56 4.08
CA ALA A 15 6.45 14.96 4.76
C ALA A 15 6.35 15.12 6.27
N LEU A 16 5.46 14.35 6.90
CA LEU A 16 5.34 14.28 8.35
C LEU A 16 6.71 13.82 8.81
N ALA A 17 7.46 14.73 9.41
CA ALA A 17 8.75 14.41 10.00
C ALA A 17 8.52 13.23 10.94
N TRP A 18 9.01 12.05 10.55
CA TRP A 18 8.98 10.80 11.29
C TRP A 18 9.27 11.07 12.78
N GLN A 19 8.30 10.80 13.65
CA GLN A 19 8.30 11.30 15.04
C GLN A 19 8.74 10.24 16.07
N GLY A 20 8.85 8.97 15.67
CA GLY A 20 9.28 7.91 16.56
C GLY A 20 9.71 6.65 15.80
N PRO A 21 10.06 5.57 16.50
CA PRO A 21 10.35 4.30 15.85
C PRO A 21 9.08 3.63 15.28
N TYR A 22 7.88 3.99 15.76
CA TYR A 22 6.63 3.34 15.36
C TYR A 22 5.75 4.34 14.61
N ASP A 23 5.97 4.44 13.31
CA ASP A 23 5.34 5.43 12.43
C ASP A 23 4.12 4.88 11.68
N TYR A 24 3.88 3.57 11.74
CA TYR A 24 2.72 2.92 11.13
C TYR A 24 1.88 2.13 12.14
N ALA A 25 0.58 2.04 11.87
CA ALA A 25 -0.33 1.04 12.39
C ALA A 25 -0.66 0.05 11.27
N VAL A 26 -0.52 -1.25 11.51
CA VAL A 26 -0.80 -2.29 10.51
C VAL A 26 -2.13 -2.96 10.81
N ILE A 27 -3.11 -2.73 9.96
CA ILE A 27 -4.45 -3.27 10.10
C ILE A 27 -4.55 -4.49 9.19
N GLU A 28 -4.91 -5.64 9.76
CA GLU A 28 -5.26 -6.83 8.97
C GLU A 28 -6.54 -6.54 8.17
N ILE A 29 -6.51 -6.83 6.88
CA ILE A 29 -7.71 -6.83 6.05
C ILE A 29 -8.44 -8.15 6.32
N ASP A 30 -9.72 -8.08 6.66
CA ASP A 30 -10.57 -9.25 6.91
C ASP A 30 -10.55 -10.22 5.71
N THR A 31 -11.02 -11.45 5.91
CA THR A 31 -11.14 -12.44 4.82
C THR A 31 -12.60 -12.65 4.42
N LEU A 32 -12.84 -13.06 3.16
CA LEU A 32 -14.14 -13.53 2.63
C LEU A 32 -14.47 -14.95 3.09
N GLY A 33 -13.84 -15.43 4.19
CA GLY A 33 -14.02 -16.77 4.75
C GLY A 33 -12.92 -17.76 4.38
N GLY A 34 -11.91 -17.34 3.62
CA GLY A 34 -10.75 -18.15 3.26
C GLY A 34 -9.52 -17.96 4.15
N LEU A 35 -8.41 -18.56 3.72
CA LEU A 35 -7.14 -18.64 4.47
C LEU A 35 -6.03 -17.76 3.91
N ILE A 36 -6.22 -17.20 2.71
CA ILE A 36 -5.24 -16.39 1.98
C ILE A 36 -5.94 -15.14 1.46
N GLY A 37 -5.35 -13.99 1.72
CA GLY A 37 -5.73 -12.69 1.16
C GLY A 37 -4.50 -11.93 0.67
N GLU A 38 -4.66 -11.19 -0.42
CA GLU A 38 -3.63 -10.32 -1.01
C GLU A 38 -4.26 -8.94 -1.28
N GLY A 39 -3.76 -7.90 -0.62
CA GLY A 39 -4.05 -6.51 -1.01
C GLY A 39 -3.13 -6.11 -2.16
N ARG A 40 -3.67 -5.46 -3.19
CA ARG A 40 -2.96 -5.16 -4.44
C ARG A 40 -2.88 -3.67 -4.75
N GLY A 41 -4.00 -2.96 -4.68
CA GLY A 41 -4.07 -1.51 -4.94
C GLY A 41 -4.86 -0.78 -3.86
N ILE A 42 -4.57 0.51 -3.67
CA ILE A 42 -5.20 1.38 -2.68
C ILE A 42 -5.39 2.80 -3.23
N ASN A 43 -6.61 3.33 -3.08
CA ASN A 43 -6.87 4.73 -3.49
C ASN A 43 -6.66 5.73 -2.34
N ASP A 44 -6.77 7.03 -2.64
CA ASP A 44 -6.53 8.12 -1.68
C ASP A 44 -7.59 8.23 -0.57
N PHE A 45 -8.69 7.49 -0.69
CA PHE A 45 -9.70 7.38 0.35
C PHE A 45 -9.48 6.16 1.26
N GLY A 46 -8.34 5.47 1.11
CA GLY A 46 -8.01 4.28 1.89
C GLY A 46 -8.87 3.07 1.54
N VAL A 47 -9.48 3.05 0.36
CA VAL A 47 -10.19 1.87 -0.16
C VAL A 47 -9.19 0.97 -0.84
N VAL A 48 -9.12 -0.27 -0.40
CA VAL A 48 -8.18 -1.28 -0.91
C VAL A 48 -8.89 -2.26 -1.83
N THR A 49 -8.23 -2.67 -2.91
CA THR A 49 -8.62 -3.82 -3.74
C THR A 49 -7.59 -4.95 -3.66
N GLY A 50 -7.97 -6.14 -4.12
CA GLY A 50 -7.09 -7.30 -4.08
C GLY A 50 -7.79 -8.60 -4.46
N GLY A 51 -7.25 -9.72 -3.97
CA GLY A 51 -7.87 -11.03 -4.09
C GLY A 51 -7.91 -11.75 -2.74
N ASP A 52 -9.08 -12.25 -2.35
CA ASP A 52 -9.24 -13.05 -1.13
C ASP A 52 -9.96 -14.37 -1.43
N SER A 53 -9.60 -15.43 -0.69
CA SER A 53 -10.10 -16.78 -0.95
C SER A 53 -11.55 -16.97 -0.48
N THR A 54 -12.43 -17.42 -1.36
CA THR A 54 -13.82 -17.80 -1.06
C THR A 54 -14.02 -19.33 -1.05
N GLY A 55 -12.92 -20.07 -0.95
CA GLY A 55 -12.88 -21.53 -1.08
C GLY A 55 -11.72 -21.96 -1.98
N GLN A 56 -12.04 -22.44 -3.18
CA GLN A 56 -11.03 -22.86 -4.18
C GLN A 56 -10.52 -21.71 -5.06
N TRP A 57 -11.19 -20.56 -5.06
CA TRP A 57 -10.90 -19.42 -5.93
C TRP A 57 -10.67 -18.16 -5.10
N LEU A 58 -9.89 -17.23 -5.66
CA LEU A 58 -9.84 -15.86 -5.19
C LEU A 58 -10.99 -15.09 -5.83
N HIS A 59 -11.58 -14.17 -5.07
CA HIS A 59 -12.49 -13.15 -5.57
C HIS A 59 -11.88 -11.77 -5.35
N ALA A 60 -12.12 -10.87 -6.30
CA ALA A 60 -11.85 -9.46 -6.15
C ALA A 60 -12.68 -8.90 -4.99
N PHE A 61 -12.07 -8.06 -4.15
CA PHE A 61 -12.75 -7.42 -3.03
C PHE A 61 -12.53 -5.92 -3.01
N THR A 62 -13.37 -5.20 -2.27
CA THR A 62 -13.01 -3.90 -1.69
C THR A 62 -12.96 -3.99 -0.19
N TRP A 63 -11.98 -3.34 0.43
CA TRP A 63 -11.93 -3.13 1.86
C TRP A 63 -11.94 -1.63 2.15
N SER A 64 -12.83 -1.18 3.02
CA SER A 64 -12.89 0.21 3.46
C SER A 64 -13.31 0.29 4.92
N ASN A 65 -12.44 0.88 5.75
CA ASN A 65 -12.68 1.14 7.17
C ASN A 65 -13.27 -0.07 7.93
N GLY A 66 -12.65 -1.24 7.75
CA GLY A 66 -13.04 -2.49 8.43
C GLY A 66 -14.25 -3.21 7.82
N THR A 67 -14.65 -2.83 6.61
CA THR A 67 -15.71 -3.52 5.86
C THR A 67 -15.13 -4.11 4.58
N LEU A 68 -15.14 -5.44 4.48
CA LEU A 68 -14.76 -6.20 3.30
C LEU A 68 -16.01 -6.52 2.46
N THR A 69 -15.96 -6.25 1.16
CA THR A 69 -17.05 -6.49 0.20
C THR A 69 -16.54 -7.31 -0.97
N ASP A 70 -17.17 -8.44 -1.25
CA ASP A 70 -16.93 -9.24 -2.45
C ASP A 70 -17.46 -8.49 -3.69
N MET A 71 -16.60 -8.28 -4.68
CA MET A 71 -16.93 -7.57 -5.92
C MET A 71 -17.45 -8.52 -7.02
N GLY A 72 -17.44 -9.83 -6.77
CA GLY A 72 -17.95 -10.86 -7.66
C GLY A 72 -17.01 -11.16 -8.82
N VAL A 73 -17.55 -11.89 -9.81
CA VAL A 73 -16.82 -12.45 -10.95
C VAL A 73 -17.53 -12.10 -12.25
N LEU A 74 -16.78 -11.97 -13.34
CA LEU A 74 -17.36 -11.87 -14.68
C LEU A 74 -17.88 -13.25 -15.12
N ASP A 75 -19.18 -13.38 -15.39
CA ASP A 75 -19.74 -14.64 -15.90
C ASP A 75 -19.07 -15.10 -17.20
N PRO A 76 -18.78 -16.40 -17.38
CA PRO A 76 -19.05 -17.53 -16.48
C PRO A 76 -17.84 -17.92 -15.61
N HIS A 77 -16.87 -17.01 -15.37
CA HIS A 77 -15.62 -17.34 -14.70
C HIS A 77 -15.85 -17.64 -13.20
N PRO A 78 -15.03 -18.54 -12.61
CA PRO A 78 -15.22 -18.96 -11.22
C PRO A 78 -14.43 -18.14 -10.19
N GLY A 79 -13.50 -17.27 -10.63
CA GLY A 79 -12.66 -16.46 -9.76
C GLY A 79 -12.34 -15.10 -10.37
N SER A 80 -11.89 -14.19 -9.53
CA SER A 80 -11.48 -12.84 -9.91
C SER A 80 -10.40 -12.29 -8.98
N LYS A 81 -9.70 -11.27 -9.44
CA LYS A 81 -8.71 -10.54 -8.67
C LYS A 81 -8.67 -9.08 -9.11
N GLY A 82 -8.80 -8.17 -8.16
CA GLY A 82 -8.52 -6.75 -8.37
C GLY A 82 -7.02 -6.51 -8.31
N GLN A 83 -6.50 -5.74 -9.25
CA GLN A 83 -5.09 -5.32 -9.28
C GLN A 83 -4.95 -3.88 -8.82
N GLU A 84 -5.77 -2.99 -9.39
CA GLU A 84 -5.67 -1.55 -9.11
C GLU A 84 -7.05 -0.92 -8.91
N ILE A 85 -7.12 0.16 -8.14
CA ILE A 85 -8.33 0.90 -7.81
C ILE A 85 -8.13 2.41 -7.92
N ASN A 86 -8.99 3.09 -8.68
CA ASN A 86 -8.93 4.54 -8.81
C ASN A 86 -9.69 5.27 -7.68
N ASN A 87 -9.63 6.61 -7.65
CA ASN A 87 -10.27 7.43 -6.61
C ASN A 87 -11.81 7.46 -6.70
N PHE A 88 -12.40 6.96 -7.79
CA PHE A 88 -13.84 6.72 -7.89
C PHE A 88 -14.26 5.35 -7.34
N GLY A 89 -13.31 4.52 -6.90
CA GLY A 89 -13.56 3.16 -6.44
C GLY A 89 -13.79 2.15 -7.56
N TRP A 90 -13.40 2.49 -8.80
CA TRP A 90 -13.44 1.55 -9.92
C TRP A 90 -12.18 0.69 -9.91
N ILE A 91 -12.34 -0.60 -10.20
CA ILE A 91 -11.26 -1.58 -10.07
C ILE A 91 -10.92 -2.17 -11.42
N ALA A 92 -9.64 -2.18 -11.78
CA ALA A 92 -9.12 -2.97 -12.88
C ALA A 92 -8.52 -4.29 -12.36
N GLY A 93 -8.67 -5.35 -13.15
CA GLY A 93 -8.09 -6.65 -12.81
C GLY A 93 -8.46 -7.74 -13.81
N GLY A 94 -8.60 -8.96 -13.31
CA GLY A 94 -8.90 -10.15 -14.10
C GLY A 94 -10.01 -11.00 -13.50
N SER A 95 -10.82 -11.62 -14.36
CA SER A 95 -11.75 -12.70 -13.99
C SER A 95 -11.38 -13.95 -14.78
N GLY A 96 -11.24 -15.09 -14.10
CA GLY A 96 -10.76 -16.32 -14.71
C GLY A 96 -10.63 -17.49 -13.75
N ALA A 97 -10.29 -18.64 -14.32
CA ALA A 97 -9.76 -19.78 -13.57
C ALA A 97 -8.24 -19.81 -13.74
N TYR A 98 -7.50 -20.26 -12.73
CA TYR A 98 -6.06 -20.56 -12.85
C TYR A 98 -5.85 -21.51 -14.04
N ASN A 99 -5.45 -20.94 -15.18
CA ASN A 99 -5.16 -21.60 -16.47
C ASN A 99 -6.40 -22.18 -17.22
N PRO A 100 -6.68 -21.81 -18.49
CA PRO A 100 -5.89 -20.97 -19.40
C PRO A 100 -6.48 -19.59 -19.73
N ILE A 101 -7.70 -19.27 -19.30
CA ILE A 101 -8.42 -18.08 -19.77
C ILE A 101 -8.74 -17.16 -18.60
N GLU A 102 -8.11 -15.99 -18.64
CA GLU A 102 -8.46 -14.84 -17.84
C GLU A 102 -8.93 -13.72 -18.77
N MET A 103 -9.86 -12.94 -18.27
CA MET A 103 -10.46 -11.82 -18.98
C MET A 103 -10.20 -10.53 -18.21
N ALA A 104 -9.56 -9.57 -18.87
CA ALA A 104 -9.42 -8.21 -18.35
C ALA A 104 -10.82 -7.68 -18.01
N THR A 105 -10.98 -7.28 -16.75
CA THR A 105 -12.28 -6.97 -16.15
C THR A 105 -12.19 -5.63 -15.43
N LEU A 106 -13.25 -4.83 -15.57
CA LEU A 106 -13.46 -3.58 -14.84
C LEU A 106 -14.71 -3.71 -13.96
N TRP A 107 -14.55 -3.51 -12.66
CA TRP A 107 -15.68 -3.34 -11.74
C TRP A 107 -15.96 -1.85 -11.61
N LYS A 108 -17.11 -1.41 -12.11
CA LYS A 108 -17.48 0.00 -12.18
C LYS A 108 -18.95 0.17 -11.83
N ASP A 109 -19.21 0.97 -10.78
CA ASP A 109 -20.56 1.35 -10.35
C ASP A 109 -21.52 0.15 -10.13
N GLY A 110 -20.98 -0.99 -9.67
CA GLY A 110 -21.73 -2.23 -9.43
C GLY A 110 -21.88 -3.15 -10.64
N GLU A 111 -21.35 -2.75 -11.80
CA GLU A 111 -21.28 -3.58 -13.01
C GLU A 111 -19.89 -4.23 -13.15
N ILE A 112 -19.87 -5.44 -13.72
CA ILE A 112 -18.65 -6.19 -14.03
C ILE A 112 -18.52 -6.24 -15.55
N ILE A 113 -17.52 -5.54 -16.08
CA ILE A 113 -17.38 -5.24 -17.51
C ILE A 113 -16.17 -6.00 -18.06
N SER A 114 -16.39 -6.80 -19.12
CA SER A 114 -15.28 -7.35 -19.90
C SER A 114 -14.66 -6.26 -20.77
N LEU A 115 -13.33 -6.16 -20.74
CA LEU A 115 -12.59 -5.19 -21.55
C LEU A 115 -12.25 -5.72 -22.96
N GLY A 116 -12.42 -7.02 -23.20
CA GLY A 116 -12.06 -7.70 -24.44
C GLY A 116 -10.65 -8.30 -24.41
N THR A 117 -10.18 -8.78 -25.57
CA THR A 117 -8.93 -9.59 -25.69
C THR A 117 -8.03 -9.16 -26.85
N LEU A 118 -8.30 -8.02 -27.51
CA LEU A 118 -7.70 -7.64 -28.80
C LEU A 118 -7.93 -8.64 -29.96
N GLY A 119 -8.75 -9.68 -29.78
CA GLY A 119 -9.12 -10.63 -30.84
C GLY A 119 -8.78 -12.10 -30.54
N GLY A 120 -7.91 -12.38 -29.57
CA GLY A 120 -7.63 -13.76 -29.12
C GLY A 120 -8.48 -14.15 -27.90
N ASP A 121 -7.92 -14.95 -27.00
CA ASP A 121 -8.66 -15.65 -25.94
C ASP A 121 -8.31 -15.23 -24.51
N ASN A 122 -7.33 -14.35 -24.31
CA ASN A 122 -6.87 -14.01 -22.96
C ASN A 122 -6.50 -12.51 -22.84
N SER A 123 -6.82 -11.93 -21.69
CA SER A 123 -6.37 -10.59 -21.31
C SER A 123 -6.34 -10.42 -19.78
N HIS A 124 -5.55 -9.46 -19.32
CA HIS A 124 -5.45 -9.06 -17.92
C HIS A 124 -5.27 -7.55 -17.82
N ALA A 125 -6.02 -6.89 -16.95
CA ALA A 125 -5.84 -5.46 -16.66
C ALA A 125 -5.00 -5.28 -15.39
N PHE A 126 -4.04 -4.36 -15.42
CA PHE A 126 -3.12 -4.10 -14.31
C PHE A 126 -3.37 -2.74 -13.68
N GLY A 127 -3.40 -1.65 -14.45
CA GLY A 127 -3.57 -0.28 -13.94
C GLY A 127 -4.85 0.41 -14.39
N ILE A 128 -5.33 1.37 -13.60
CA ILE A 128 -6.48 2.23 -13.92
C ILE A 128 -6.26 3.65 -13.40
N ASN A 129 -6.58 4.67 -14.21
CA ASN A 129 -6.57 6.06 -13.76
C ASN A 129 -7.98 6.62 -13.48
N ASP A 130 -8.04 7.85 -12.96
CA ASP A 130 -9.31 8.52 -12.61
C ASP A 130 -10.15 8.91 -13.84
N SER A 131 -9.55 8.93 -15.03
CA SER A 131 -10.31 9.09 -16.29
C SER A 131 -10.97 7.78 -16.74
N GLY A 132 -10.75 6.66 -16.02
CA GLY A 132 -11.28 5.34 -16.37
C GLY A 132 -10.55 4.68 -17.53
N GLN A 133 -9.34 5.15 -17.87
CA GLN A 133 -8.46 4.45 -18.80
C GLN A 133 -7.83 3.28 -18.05
N VAL A 134 -7.84 2.10 -18.68
CA VAL A 134 -7.33 0.86 -18.10
C VAL A 134 -6.21 0.33 -18.98
N VAL A 135 -5.09 -0.05 -18.38
CA VAL A 135 -3.96 -0.64 -19.10
C VAL A 135 -3.73 -2.08 -18.69
N GLY A 136 -3.07 -2.85 -19.56
CA GLY A 136 -2.81 -4.24 -19.27
C GLY A 136 -2.11 -4.97 -20.40
N LYS A 137 -2.36 -6.28 -20.46
CA LYS A 137 -1.94 -7.15 -21.55
C LYS A 137 -3.09 -7.94 -22.15
N ALA A 138 -3.01 -8.21 -23.45
CA ALA A 138 -3.95 -9.08 -24.13
C ALA A 138 -3.24 -9.92 -25.19
N TYR A 139 -3.85 -11.03 -25.58
CA TYR A 139 -3.33 -11.93 -26.60
C TYR A 139 -4.14 -11.70 -27.88
N PRO A 140 -3.65 -10.94 -28.87
CA PRO A 140 -4.44 -10.57 -30.04
C PRO A 140 -4.72 -11.74 -30.99
N ILE A 141 -3.93 -12.82 -30.90
CA ILE A 141 -4.01 -13.97 -31.80
C ILE A 141 -4.27 -15.23 -30.97
N LEU A 142 -5.33 -15.96 -31.33
CA LEU A 142 -5.75 -17.19 -30.66
C LEU A 142 -4.65 -18.26 -30.69
N GLY A 143 -4.28 -18.78 -29.52
CA GLY A 143 -3.30 -19.86 -29.38
C GLY A 143 -1.83 -19.42 -29.52
N GLU A 144 -1.57 -18.13 -29.73
CA GLU A 144 -0.22 -17.57 -29.66
C GLU A 144 0.08 -17.07 -28.25
N ASN A 145 1.33 -17.22 -27.83
CA ASN A 145 1.80 -16.74 -26.52
C ASN A 145 2.49 -15.36 -26.63
N ILE A 146 2.04 -14.53 -27.57
CA ILE A 146 2.53 -13.16 -27.75
C ILE A 146 1.49 -12.22 -27.14
N ARG A 147 1.92 -11.48 -26.13
CA ARG A 147 1.07 -10.57 -25.36
C ARG A 147 1.32 -9.13 -25.75
N TRP A 148 0.28 -8.40 -26.07
CA TRP A 148 0.37 -7.01 -26.49
C TRP A 148 -0.08 -6.12 -25.34
N PRO A 149 0.68 -5.06 -25.03
CA PRO A 149 0.22 -4.04 -24.10
C PRO A 149 -1.02 -3.38 -24.71
N PHE A 150 -2.02 -3.08 -23.88
CA PHE A 150 -3.21 -2.39 -24.33
C PHE A 150 -3.53 -1.19 -23.45
N ILE A 151 -4.28 -0.26 -24.02
CA ILE A 151 -5.08 0.73 -23.31
C ILE A 151 -6.54 0.54 -23.69
N TRP A 152 -7.42 0.53 -22.70
CA TRP A 152 -8.86 0.48 -22.87
C TRP A 152 -9.45 1.82 -22.44
N GLN A 153 -10.34 2.37 -23.27
CA GLN A 153 -11.07 3.59 -22.97
C GLN A 153 -12.44 3.54 -23.66
N ASP A 154 -13.49 3.86 -22.91
CA ASP A 154 -14.86 4.02 -23.42
C ASP A 154 -15.34 2.83 -24.29
N GLY A 155 -15.04 1.60 -23.86
CA GLY A 155 -15.46 0.37 -24.55
C GLY A 155 -14.53 -0.10 -25.65
N VAL A 156 -13.43 0.61 -25.91
CA VAL A 156 -12.48 0.27 -26.98
C VAL A 156 -11.14 -0.13 -26.39
N MET A 157 -10.75 -1.39 -26.62
CA MET A 157 -9.41 -1.88 -26.35
C MET A 157 -8.51 -1.61 -27.56
N THR A 158 -7.41 -0.88 -27.34
CA THR A 158 -6.43 -0.51 -28.37
C THR A 158 -5.07 -1.04 -27.96
N ALA A 159 -4.36 -1.67 -28.90
CA ALA A 159 -2.96 -2.05 -28.68
C ALA A 159 -2.08 -0.81 -28.54
N LEU A 160 -1.19 -0.80 -27.55
CA LEU A 160 -0.13 0.18 -27.42
C LEU A 160 1.04 -0.17 -28.35
N GLU A 161 1.88 0.83 -28.66
CA GLU A 161 3.04 0.65 -29.52
C GLU A 161 4.04 -0.35 -28.91
N ILE A 162 4.64 -1.18 -29.77
CA ILE A 162 5.74 -2.09 -29.43
C ILE A 162 6.95 -1.73 -30.30
N PHE A 163 8.15 -2.17 -29.89
CA PHE A 163 9.37 -1.87 -30.63
C PHE A 163 9.29 -2.28 -32.12
N PRO A 164 9.84 -1.49 -33.05
CA PRO A 164 9.87 -1.86 -34.47
C PRO A 164 10.63 -3.17 -34.70
N ASN A 165 10.06 -4.07 -35.52
CA ASN A 165 10.56 -5.43 -35.77
C ASN A 165 10.47 -6.39 -34.58
N ALA A 166 9.76 -6.01 -33.52
CA ALA A 166 9.35 -6.89 -32.43
C ALA A 166 8.11 -7.73 -32.82
N GLU A 167 7.90 -8.05 -34.11
CA GLU A 167 6.64 -8.66 -34.58
C GLU A 167 6.31 -10.03 -33.92
N ASP A 168 7.28 -10.66 -33.25
CA ASP A 168 7.10 -11.87 -32.43
C ASP A 168 7.17 -11.62 -30.91
N ARG A 169 7.12 -10.35 -30.48
CA ARG A 169 7.61 -9.89 -29.17
C ARG A 169 6.70 -8.83 -28.58
N GLY A 170 6.17 -9.16 -27.43
CA GLY A 170 5.11 -8.42 -26.79
C GLY A 170 5.56 -7.29 -25.88
N GLY A 171 4.66 -6.96 -24.97
CA GLY A 171 4.89 -6.10 -23.82
C GLY A 171 3.72 -6.19 -22.85
N GLU A 172 3.87 -5.56 -21.70
CA GLU A 172 2.81 -5.40 -20.71
C GLU A 172 2.85 -3.96 -20.18
N ALA A 173 1.69 -3.32 -20.11
CA ALA A 173 1.52 -2.06 -19.40
C ALA A 173 0.96 -2.37 -18.00
N TRP A 174 1.67 -1.99 -16.95
CA TRP A 174 1.41 -2.37 -15.58
C TRP A 174 0.70 -1.26 -14.79
N ASP A 175 1.04 0.00 -15.05
CA ASP A 175 0.43 1.14 -14.37
C ASP A 175 0.21 2.33 -15.31
N ILE A 176 -0.69 3.24 -14.93
CA ILE A 176 -1.08 4.43 -15.69
C ILE A 176 -1.43 5.60 -14.75
N ASN A 177 -0.81 6.75 -14.98
CA ASN A 177 -1.10 7.96 -14.21
C ASN A 177 -2.34 8.72 -14.74
N ASN A 178 -2.77 9.76 -14.03
CA ASN A 178 -3.91 10.61 -14.42
C ASN A 178 -3.63 11.54 -15.61
N LEU A 179 -2.39 11.58 -16.11
CA LEU A 179 -2.04 12.26 -17.37
C LEU A 179 -2.21 11.33 -18.58
N GLY A 180 -2.50 10.04 -18.36
CA GLY A 180 -2.65 9.03 -19.41
C GLY A 180 -1.32 8.41 -19.85
N GLU A 181 -0.23 8.64 -19.11
CA GLU A 181 1.06 8.02 -19.34
C GLU A 181 1.09 6.67 -18.63
N ALA A 182 1.50 5.62 -19.34
CA ALA A 182 1.53 4.26 -18.82
C ALA A 182 2.98 3.74 -18.77
N VAL A 183 3.25 2.81 -17.86
CA VAL A 183 4.58 2.19 -17.72
C VAL A 183 4.49 0.68 -17.67
N GLY A 184 5.60 0.01 -17.93
CA GLY A 184 5.68 -1.43 -17.92
C GLY A 184 7.00 -1.94 -18.48
N PHE A 185 6.92 -3.01 -19.26
CA PHE A 185 8.08 -3.53 -19.99
C PHE A 185 7.71 -3.99 -21.39
N ALA A 186 8.70 -4.02 -22.29
CA ALA A 186 8.59 -4.59 -23.63
C ALA A 186 9.89 -5.28 -24.06
N TRP A 187 9.84 -6.13 -25.09
CA TRP A 187 11.04 -6.73 -25.68
C TRP A 187 11.41 -6.04 -27.00
N PRO A 188 12.59 -5.42 -27.10
CA PRO A 188 13.07 -4.89 -28.38
C PRO A 188 13.54 -6.01 -29.32
N ASP A 189 14.12 -7.11 -28.80
CA ASP A 189 14.68 -8.21 -29.57
C ASP A 189 14.68 -9.56 -28.82
N SER A 190 15.45 -10.56 -29.30
CA SER A 190 15.65 -11.91 -28.70
C SER A 190 16.16 -11.95 -27.27
N GLY A 191 16.61 -10.82 -26.74
CA GLY A 191 17.21 -10.69 -25.43
C GLY A 191 16.27 -10.15 -24.35
N SER A 192 16.83 -9.22 -23.58
CA SER A 192 16.35 -8.73 -22.30
C SER A 192 15.07 -7.87 -22.40
N GLN A 193 14.23 -7.92 -21.37
CA GLN A 193 13.13 -6.96 -21.21
C GLN A 193 13.68 -5.57 -20.92
N HIS A 194 13.08 -4.56 -21.53
CA HIS A 194 13.36 -3.16 -21.23
C HIS A 194 12.19 -2.57 -20.45
N ALA A 195 12.49 -1.76 -19.45
CA ALA A 195 11.50 -0.90 -18.83
C ALA A 195 11.08 0.16 -19.86
N VAL A 196 9.79 0.38 -20.01
CA VAL A 196 9.28 1.32 -21.01
C VAL A 196 8.18 2.19 -20.42
N MET A 197 8.00 3.34 -21.04
CA MET A 197 6.87 4.25 -20.81
C MET A 197 6.14 4.48 -22.13
N TRP A 198 4.82 4.40 -22.11
CA TRP A 198 3.96 4.91 -23.17
C TRP A 198 3.48 6.30 -22.78
N THR A 199 3.81 7.30 -23.59
CA THR A 199 3.29 8.67 -23.41
C THR A 199 1.77 8.70 -23.64
N ALA A 200 1.12 9.79 -23.23
CA ALA A 200 -0.34 9.95 -23.38
C ALA A 200 -0.87 9.83 -24.83
N ASP A 201 -0.01 10.04 -25.84
CA ASP A 201 -0.35 9.83 -27.25
C ASP A 201 -0.05 8.39 -27.75
N GLY A 202 0.43 7.51 -26.87
CA GLY A 202 0.74 6.11 -27.12
C GLY A 202 2.16 5.83 -27.59
N THR A 203 3.03 6.85 -27.68
CA THR A 203 4.42 6.68 -28.14
C THR A 203 5.24 5.87 -27.15
N LEU A 204 5.95 4.86 -27.63
CA LEU A 204 6.86 4.06 -26.82
C LEU A 204 8.19 4.79 -26.53
N VAL A 205 8.54 4.90 -25.26
CA VAL A 205 9.83 5.42 -24.75
C VAL A 205 10.56 4.31 -24.01
N ASP A 206 11.80 4.04 -24.42
CA ASP A 206 12.68 3.06 -23.77
C ASP A 206 13.43 3.70 -22.58
N LEU A 207 13.17 3.21 -21.37
CA LEU A 207 13.80 3.71 -20.13
C LEU A 207 15.11 2.98 -19.82
N THR A 208 15.37 1.84 -20.47
CA THR A 208 16.57 1.02 -20.23
C THR A 208 17.17 0.48 -21.54
N PRO A 209 17.59 1.34 -22.48
CA PRO A 209 18.05 0.91 -23.81
C PRO A 209 19.30 0.02 -23.79
N ASP A 210 20.09 0.09 -22.72
CA ASP A 210 21.37 -0.60 -22.60
C ASP A 210 21.37 -1.71 -21.53
N LEU A 211 20.23 -1.99 -20.88
CA LEU A 211 20.16 -2.92 -19.75
C LEU A 211 18.77 -3.52 -19.54
N PHE A 212 18.72 -4.62 -18.79
CA PHE A 212 17.46 -5.24 -18.40
C PHE A 212 16.72 -4.40 -17.36
N GLY A 213 15.41 -4.22 -17.50
CA GLY A 213 14.59 -3.56 -16.49
C GLY A 213 13.08 -3.75 -16.66
N GLN A 214 12.34 -3.40 -15.62
CA GLN A 214 10.88 -3.32 -15.62
C GLN A 214 10.43 -2.08 -14.85
N ALA A 215 9.45 -1.36 -15.38
CA ALA A 215 8.74 -0.30 -14.66
C ALA A 215 7.42 -0.87 -14.13
N HIS A 216 7.12 -0.62 -12.85
CA HIS A 216 5.96 -1.18 -12.16
C HIS A 216 4.91 -0.12 -11.83
N GLY A 217 5.32 1.05 -11.35
CA GLY A 217 4.40 2.14 -10.95
C GLY A 217 4.82 3.50 -11.49
N ILE A 218 3.87 4.41 -11.69
CA ILE A 218 4.07 5.77 -12.17
C ILE A 218 3.16 6.76 -11.43
N ASN A 219 3.71 7.87 -10.96
CA ASN A 219 2.92 8.94 -10.34
C ASN A 219 2.54 10.06 -11.34
N ASN A 220 1.74 11.03 -10.91
CA ASN A 220 1.31 12.16 -11.74
C ASN A 220 2.41 13.22 -11.95
N LEU A 221 3.58 13.04 -11.33
CA LEU A 221 4.79 13.81 -11.62
C LEU A 221 5.61 13.20 -12.77
N GLY A 222 5.23 12.01 -13.25
CA GLY A 222 5.97 11.24 -14.26
C GLY A 222 7.20 10.52 -13.70
N GLU A 223 7.28 10.39 -12.37
CA GLU A 223 8.30 9.56 -11.72
C GLU A 223 7.86 8.10 -11.77
N VAL A 224 8.80 7.20 -12.07
CA VAL A 224 8.51 5.80 -12.31
C VAL A 224 9.26 4.94 -11.30
N ALA A 225 8.57 4.04 -10.61
CA ALA A 225 9.15 3.01 -9.75
C ALA A 225 9.34 1.69 -10.53
N GLY A 226 10.40 0.96 -10.22
CA GLY A 226 10.64 -0.37 -10.76
C GLY A 226 12.04 -0.87 -10.44
N PHE A 227 12.62 -1.66 -11.32
CA PHE A 227 13.95 -2.22 -11.09
C PHE A 227 14.76 -2.42 -12.37
N VAL A 228 16.07 -2.57 -12.19
CA VAL A 228 17.06 -2.81 -13.24
C VAL A 228 17.98 -3.98 -12.91
N GLU A 229 18.54 -4.63 -13.95
CA GLU A 229 19.50 -5.72 -13.85
C GLU A 229 19.06 -6.87 -12.91
N TYR A 230 19.90 -7.27 -11.94
CA TYR A 230 19.59 -8.30 -10.95
C TYR A 230 18.66 -7.76 -9.85
N ALA A 231 17.48 -7.25 -10.25
CA ALA A 231 16.50 -6.69 -9.33
C ALA A 231 17.10 -5.62 -8.40
N ASN A 232 17.62 -4.55 -8.96
CA ASN A 232 17.99 -3.36 -8.21
C ASN A 232 16.85 -2.34 -8.29
N ALA A 233 16.18 -2.07 -7.18
CA ALA A 233 15.10 -1.10 -7.10
C ALA A 233 15.61 0.30 -7.53
N VAL A 234 14.85 0.96 -8.39
CA VAL A 234 15.15 2.30 -8.89
C VAL A 234 13.89 3.15 -8.94
N ILE A 235 14.12 4.48 -8.94
CA ILE A 235 13.14 5.47 -9.36
C ILE A 235 13.69 6.20 -10.60
N TRP A 236 12.95 6.20 -11.71
CA TRP A 236 13.29 7.02 -12.88
C TRP A 236 12.68 8.41 -12.76
N ARG A 237 13.48 9.42 -13.11
CA ARG A 237 13.04 10.81 -13.29
C ARG A 237 13.62 11.34 -14.59
N ASP A 238 12.78 11.87 -15.46
CA ASP A 238 13.20 12.32 -16.79
C ASP A 238 14.00 11.23 -17.55
N GLY A 239 13.63 9.95 -17.38
CA GLY A 239 14.31 8.80 -17.97
C GLY A 239 15.63 8.40 -17.30
N VAL A 240 16.03 9.03 -16.20
CA VAL A 240 17.28 8.72 -15.47
C VAL A 240 16.97 7.85 -14.25
N PRO A 241 17.46 6.60 -14.18
CA PRO A 241 17.27 5.76 -12.99
C PRO A 241 18.18 6.21 -11.84
N THR A 242 17.59 6.39 -10.66
CA THR A 242 18.30 6.57 -9.39
C THR A 242 18.10 5.33 -8.54
N GLN A 243 19.20 4.70 -8.11
CA GLN A 243 19.13 3.49 -7.29
C GLN A 243 18.60 3.78 -5.89
N ILE A 244 17.60 3.01 -5.49
CA ILE A 244 17.11 2.93 -4.12
C ILE A 244 18.08 2.03 -3.35
N HIS A 245 18.93 2.65 -2.53
CA HIS A 245 20.00 1.94 -1.83
C HIS A 245 19.43 1.10 -0.68
N ASP A 246 19.75 -0.19 -0.69
CA ASP A 246 19.35 -1.24 0.27
C ASP A 246 20.39 -1.48 1.39
N TRP A 247 21.49 -0.72 1.36
CA TRP A 247 22.65 -0.84 2.25
C TRP A 247 23.33 -2.22 2.26
N GLY A 248 23.19 -3.00 1.18
CA GLY A 248 23.73 -4.36 1.07
C GLY A 248 22.97 -5.39 1.91
N LEU A 249 21.72 -5.09 2.26
CA LEU A 249 20.81 -6.02 2.95
C LEU A 249 20.09 -6.95 1.96
N ALA A 250 19.98 -6.56 0.70
CA ALA A 250 19.22 -7.29 -0.29
C ALA A 250 20.11 -8.12 -1.21
N GLN A 251 19.61 -9.31 -1.55
CA GLN A 251 20.02 -10.01 -2.76
C GLN A 251 19.33 -9.39 -3.99
N ASP A 252 18.01 -9.15 -3.86
CA ASP A 252 17.13 -8.57 -4.86
C ASP A 252 16.24 -7.53 -4.18
N SER A 253 15.90 -6.45 -4.88
CA SER A 253 15.06 -5.34 -4.42
C SER A 253 14.14 -4.85 -5.54
N TYR A 254 12.88 -4.64 -5.22
CA TYR A 254 11.82 -4.28 -6.16
C TYR A 254 11.09 -3.06 -5.62
N ALA A 255 11.04 -1.98 -6.41
CA ALA A 255 10.15 -0.86 -6.16
C ALA A 255 8.86 -1.12 -6.94
N GLU A 256 7.73 -1.20 -6.24
CA GLU A 256 6.44 -1.60 -6.82
C GLU A 256 5.59 -0.38 -7.19
N ALA A 257 5.54 0.62 -6.31
CA ALA A 257 4.69 1.80 -6.50
C ALA A 257 5.37 3.08 -6.01
N VAL A 258 4.89 4.22 -6.53
CA VAL A 258 5.34 5.56 -6.17
C VAL A 258 4.15 6.51 -6.10
N ASN A 259 4.03 7.29 -5.03
CA ASN A 259 2.97 8.30 -4.87
C ASN A 259 3.38 9.70 -5.37
N ASP A 260 2.47 10.67 -5.39
CA ASP A 260 2.74 12.05 -5.86
C ASP A 260 3.63 12.86 -4.89
N PHE A 261 4.06 12.26 -3.78
CA PHE A 261 5.05 12.81 -2.85
C PHE A 261 6.45 12.21 -3.01
N SER A 262 6.68 11.44 -4.08
CA SER A 262 7.94 10.75 -4.37
C SER A 262 8.35 9.74 -3.30
N GLU A 263 7.37 9.17 -2.60
CA GLU A 263 7.57 8.05 -1.67
C GLU A 263 7.36 6.74 -2.43
N VAL A 264 8.25 5.78 -2.20
CA VAL A 264 8.27 4.51 -2.94
C VAL A 264 8.01 3.37 -1.96
N SER A 265 7.03 2.52 -2.26
CA SER A 265 6.84 1.24 -1.57
C SER A 265 7.39 0.09 -2.41
N GLY A 266 7.84 -0.95 -1.73
CA GLY A 266 8.36 -2.14 -2.41
C GLY A 266 8.79 -3.21 -1.44
N TYR A 267 9.59 -4.16 -1.92
CA TYR A 267 10.16 -5.21 -1.06
C TYR A 267 11.56 -5.60 -1.50
N TYR A 268 12.31 -6.22 -0.59
CA TYR A 268 13.60 -6.81 -0.89
C TYR A 268 13.71 -8.24 -0.35
N ILE A 269 14.53 -9.07 -0.99
CA ILE A 269 14.87 -10.41 -0.54
C ILE A 269 16.16 -10.34 0.28
N HIS A 270 16.09 -10.69 1.56
CA HIS A 270 17.24 -10.59 2.45
C HIS A 270 18.30 -11.64 2.12
N TRP A 271 19.56 -11.22 1.92
CA TRP A 271 20.61 -12.10 1.38
C TRP A 271 20.97 -13.32 2.25
N GLN A 272 20.75 -13.26 3.56
CA GLN A 272 21.07 -14.38 4.46
C GLN A 272 19.95 -15.40 4.56
N SER A 273 18.71 -14.90 4.69
CA SER A 273 17.57 -15.75 5.02
C SER A 273 16.79 -16.16 3.78
N GLY A 274 16.83 -15.34 2.72
CA GLY A 274 16.03 -15.52 1.51
C GLY A 274 14.57 -15.06 1.69
N ASP A 275 14.23 -14.46 2.83
CA ASP A 275 12.87 -14.00 3.11
C ASP A 275 12.64 -12.59 2.52
N PRO A 276 11.42 -12.32 2.04
CA PRO A 276 11.02 -10.99 1.60
C PRO A 276 10.73 -10.06 2.79
N TYR A 277 11.09 -8.79 2.65
CA TYR A 277 10.80 -7.71 3.59
C TYR A 277 10.25 -6.50 2.84
N ALA A 278 9.10 -5.99 3.29
CA ALA A 278 8.49 -4.79 2.77
C ALA A 278 9.26 -3.54 3.21
N PHE A 279 9.37 -2.55 2.34
CA PHE A 279 10.01 -1.28 2.65
C PHE A 279 9.18 -0.09 2.18
N ILE A 280 9.45 1.05 2.82
CA ILE A 280 9.18 2.38 2.28
C ILE A 280 10.50 3.12 2.08
N TRP A 281 10.62 3.87 0.98
CA TRP A 281 11.77 4.71 0.68
C TRP A 281 11.34 6.16 0.45
N THR A 282 12.15 7.08 0.97
CA THR A 282 12.11 8.51 0.62
C THR A 282 13.55 9.00 0.41
N GLU A 283 13.73 10.12 -0.30
CA GLU A 283 15.06 10.73 -0.41
C GLU A 283 15.65 11.13 0.95
N GLN A 284 14.79 11.52 1.90
CA GLN A 284 15.22 12.05 3.19
C GLN A 284 15.65 10.94 4.15
N THR A 285 14.98 9.78 4.11
CA THR A 285 15.24 8.68 5.04
C THR A 285 16.01 7.51 4.44
N GLY A 286 16.07 7.41 3.11
CA GLY A 286 16.44 6.16 2.45
C GLY A 286 15.42 5.06 2.70
N MET A 287 15.80 3.83 2.39
CA MET A 287 14.94 2.64 2.53
C MET A 287 14.76 2.31 4.01
N ARG A 288 13.53 2.14 4.49
CA ARG A 288 13.24 1.64 5.83
C ARG A 288 12.35 0.40 5.71
N THR A 289 12.77 -0.69 6.32
CA THR A 289 11.98 -1.91 6.48
C THR A 289 10.71 -1.58 7.28
N LEU A 290 9.53 -1.98 6.80
CA LEU A 290 8.26 -1.61 7.44
C LEU A 290 8.10 -2.19 8.85
N GLU A 291 8.69 -3.34 9.13
CA GLU A 291 8.67 -3.98 10.45
C GLU A 291 9.36 -3.15 11.53
N ASP A 292 10.35 -2.35 11.15
CA ASP A 292 11.01 -1.42 12.07
C ASP A 292 10.13 -0.22 12.39
N LEU A 293 9.01 -0.04 11.68
CA LEU A 293 8.09 1.10 11.77
C LEU A 293 6.80 0.80 12.52
N ILE A 294 6.61 -0.43 13.00
CA ILE A 294 5.35 -0.89 13.58
C ILE A 294 5.53 -1.26 15.04
N ALA A 295 4.43 -1.28 15.79
CA ALA A 295 4.47 -1.62 17.21
C ALA A 295 5.12 -2.99 17.45
N PRO A 296 5.94 -3.15 18.50
CA PRO A 296 6.59 -4.41 18.81
C PRO A 296 5.54 -5.47 19.19
N GLN A 297 5.87 -6.75 19.00
CA GLN A 297 4.97 -7.87 19.28
C GLN A 297 3.70 -7.86 18.41
N SER A 298 3.75 -7.23 17.23
CA SER A 298 2.66 -7.27 16.25
C SER A 298 2.42 -8.66 15.67
N ARG A 299 3.46 -9.52 15.68
CA ARG A 299 3.47 -10.84 15.01
C ARG A 299 3.29 -10.76 13.49
N TRP A 300 3.44 -9.57 12.92
CA TRP A 300 3.54 -9.36 11.49
C TRP A 300 4.97 -9.58 11.02
N GLU A 301 5.09 -10.33 9.91
CA GLU A 301 6.24 -10.38 9.04
C GLU A 301 5.75 -9.81 7.69
N LEU A 302 6.07 -8.55 7.41
CA LEU A 302 5.55 -7.81 6.26
C LEU A 302 6.43 -8.13 5.05
N ALA A 303 5.92 -8.99 4.16
CA ALA A 303 6.71 -9.49 3.05
C ALA A 303 6.70 -8.56 1.84
N TYR A 304 5.52 -8.10 1.43
CA TYR A 304 5.32 -7.34 0.19
C TYR A 304 4.54 -6.07 0.49
N ALA A 305 5.03 -4.93 0.01
CA ALA A 305 4.30 -3.66 -0.09
C ALA A 305 4.13 -3.35 -1.57
N LEU A 306 2.90 -3.50 -2.06
CA LEU A 306 2.61 -3.53 -3.50
C LEU A 306 2.10 -2.21 -4.04
N ASP A 307 1.47 -1.40 -3.19
CA ASP A 307 0.97 -0.10 -3.60
C ASP A 307 0.95 0.91 -2.43
N ILE A 308 1.00 2.20 -2.75
CA ILE A 308 1.07 3.33 -1.82
C ILE A 308 0.25 4.52 -2.36
N ASN A 309 -0.66 5.06 -1.53
CA ASN A 309 -1.44 6.25 -1.90
C ASN A 309 -0.76 7.56 -1.49
N ASP A 310 -1.36 8.70 -1.85
CA ASP A 310 -0.85 10.05 -1.54
C ASP A 310 -0.92 10.43 -0.05
N PHE A 311 -1.56 9.60 0.77
CA PHE A 311 -1.56 9.73 2.23
C PHE A 311 -0.46 8.89 2.89
N GLY A 312 0.37 8.22 2.10
CA GLY A 312 1.44 7.33 2.57
C GLY A 312 0.91 6.00 3.12
N MET A 313 -0.37 5.67 2.88
CA MET A 313 -0.91 4.37 3.25
C MET A 313 -0.40 3.33 2.28
N ILE A 314 0.12 2.22 2.81
CA ILE A 314 0.69 1.14 2.01
C ILE A 314 -0.20 -0.09 2.12
N VAL A 315 -0.47 -0.75 1.00
CA VAL A 315 -1.14 -2.04 0.96
C VAL A 315 -0.18 -3.14 0.55
N GLY A 316 -0.38 -4.34 1.09
CA GLY A 316 0.30 -5.52 0.62
C GLY A 316 -0.12 -6.77 1.36
N TYR A 317 0.79 -7.75 1.44
CA TYR A 317 0.56 -8.96 2.20
C TYR A 317 1.84 -9.49 2.86
N GLY A 318 1.66 -10.26 3.92
CA GLY A 318 2.72 -10.83 4.73
C GLY A 318 2.19 -11.96 5.61
N MET A 319 3.02 -12.47 6.53
CA MET A 319 2.59 -13.46 7.51
C MET A 319 2.10 -12.76 8.78
N HIS A 320 0.90 -13.07 9.23
CA HIS A 320 0.39 -12.68 10.55
C HIS A 320 -0.10 -13.93 11.25
N ALA A 321 0.52 -14.25 12.39
CA ALA A 321 0.19 -15.44 13.18
C ALA A 321 0.23 -16.75 12.35
N ASP A 322 1.29 -16.95 11.58
CA ASP A 322 1.55 -18.11 10.71
C ASP A 322 0.60 -18.27 9.50
N LEU A 323 -0.18 -17.23 9.18
CA LEU A 323 -1.06 -17.23 8.01
C LEU A 323 -0.74 -16.05 7.10
N GLN A 324 -0.80 -16.27 5.79
CA GLN A 324 -0.67 -15.17 4.82
C GLN A 324 -1.91 -14.27 4.91
N ARG A 325 -1.69 -12.98 5.11
CA ARG A 325 -2.73 -11.97 5.30
C ARG A 325 -2.42 -10.72 4.50
N ALA A 326 -3.47 -10.14 3.94
CA ALA A 326 -3.44 -8.80 3.40
C ALA A 326 -3.42 -7.78 4.56
N TYR A 327 -2.70 -6.68 4.35
CA TYR A 327 -2.65 -5.60 5.33
C TYR A 327 -2.79 -4.24 4.66
N VAL A 328 -3.21 -3.27 5.46
CA VAL A 328 -3.00 -1.86 5.19
C VAL A 328 -2.16 -1.24 6.31
N ALA A 329 -1.00 -0.71 5.97
CA ALA A 329 -0.13 0.03 6.85
C ALA A 329 -0.50 1.51 6.74
N THR A 330 -1.01 2.05 7.84
CA THR A 330 -1.51 3.43 7.94
C THR A 330 -0.51 4.29 8.70
N PRO A 331 -0.02 5.42 8.15
CA PRO A 331 0.81 6.35 8.88
C PRO A 331 0.10 6.87 10.13
N VAL A 332 0.84 7.00 11.24
CA VAL A 332 0.31 7.56 12.49
C VAL A 332 0.94 8.91 12.81
N THR A 333 0.09 9.86 13.19
CA THR A 333 0.48 11.25 13.43
C THR A 333 0.08 11.70 14.84
N PRO A 334 0.85 11.30 15.87
CA PRO A 334 0.48 11.59 17.24
C PRO A 334 0.52 13.10 17.54
N SER A 335 -0.62 13.67 17.96
CA SER A 335 -0.71 15.05 18.47
C SER A 335 -0.69 15.11 20.01
N ILE A 336 -0.95 13.97 20.67
CA ILE A 336 -1.01 13.85 22.13
C ILE A 336 0.30 13.25 22.64
N GLN A 337 0.82 13.77 23.75
CA GLN A 337 2.00 13.21 24.42
C GLN A 337 1.58 12.42 25.66
N LEU A 338 1.88 11.13 25.66
CA LEU A 338 1.59 10.18 26.72
C LEU A 338 2.87 9.78 27.47
N THR A 339 2.86 9.89 28.80
CA THR A 339 3.99 9.47 29.63
C THR A 339 4.00 7.96 29.85
N ASN A 340 5.13 7.42 30.31
CA ASN A 340 5.13 6.11 30.97
C ASN A 340 4.20 6.10 32.19
N ALA A 341 3.65 4.93 32.52
CA ALA A 341 2.96 4.68 33.76
C ALA A 341 3.95 4.76 34.93
N HIS A 342 3.58 5.52 35.97
CA HIS A 342 4.41 5.72 37.15
C HIS A 342 3.66 5.31 38.43
N PRO A 343 4.25 4.52 39.35
CA PRO A 343 5.68 4.19 39.46
C PRO A 343 6.22 3.13 38.50
N GLY A 344 5.37 2.49 37.69
CA GLY A 344 5.76 1.41 36.78
C GLY A 344 5.83 0.03 37.43
N VAL A 345 5.19 -0.13 38.60
CA VAL A 345 5.29 -1.32 39.44
C VAL A 345 3.95 -2.04 39.51
N ALA A 346 3.94 -3.35 39.28
CA ALA A 346 2.76 -4.18 39.39
C ALA A 346 2.30 -4.33 40.86
N GLY A 347 0.99 -4.44 41.07
CA GLY A 347 0.38 -4.48 42.40
C GLY A 347 0.27 -3.11 43.08
N GLN A 348 0.60 -2.02 42.39
CA GLN A 348 0.49 -0.65 42.89
C GLN A 348 -0.41 0.22 42.01
N VAL A 349 -0.85 1.34 42.58
CA VAL A 349 -1.54 2.38 41.82
C VAL A 349 -0.54 3.08 40.92
N ASN A 350 -0.77 2.99 39.62
CA ASN A 350 0.00 3.68 38.60
C ASN A 350 -0.82 4.82 38.00
N GLY A 351 -0.14 5.89 37.61
CA GLY A 351 -0.71 7.00 36.86
C GLY A 351 -0.06 7.12 35.48
N ILE A 352 -0.88 7.31 34.46
CA ILE A 352 -0.46 7.65 33.10
C ILE A 352 -1.06 9.00 32.71
N ARG A 353 -0.26 9.87 32.08
CA ARG A 353 -0.67 11.25 31.78
C ARG A 353 -0.59 11.54 30.29
N ALA A 354 -1.70 12.02 29.75
CA ALA A 354 -1.78 12.64 28.43
C ALA A 354 -1.61 14.16 28.55
N SER A 355 -0.95 14.78 27.58
CA SER A 355 -0.68 16.21 27.49
C SER A 355 -0.71 16.70 26.04
N GLY A 356 -0.82 18.01 25.84
CA GLY A 356 -1.08 18.61 24.52
C GLY A 356 -2.57 18.74 24.19
N LEU A 357 -3.45 18.54 25.17
CA LEU A 357 -4.90 18.52 25.00
C LEU A 357 -5.50 19.92 25.11
N GLN A 358 -6.62 20.16 24.42
CA GLN A 358 -7.47 21.32 24.73
C GLN A 358 -8.13 21.14 26.12
N PRO A 359 -8.19 22.18 26.97
CA PRO A 359 -8.86 22.10 28.27
C PRO A 359 -10.32 21.67 28.16
N GLY A 360 -10.76 20.77 29.03
CA GLY A 360 -12.13 20.23 29.02
C GLY A 360 -12.35 19.08 28.03
N THR A 361 -11.39 18.76 27.17
CA THR A 361 -11.49 17.61 26.26
C THR A 361 -11.46 16.30 27.02
N LYS A 362 -12.40 15.41 26.70
CA LYS A 362 -12.41 14.04 27.23
C LYS A 362 -11.50 13.16 26.37
N VAL A 363 -10.52 12.53 27.00
CA VAL A 363 -9.58 11.60 26.36
C VAL A 363 -9.74 10.20 26.94
N TYR A 364 -9.66 9.20 26.09
CA TYR A 364 -9.72 7.79 26.44
C TYR A 364 -8.32 7.19 26.45
N PHE A 365 -8.03 6.33 27.41
CA PHE A 365 -6.75 5.63 27.51
C PHE A 365 -6.98 4.15 27.19
N CYS A 366 -6.23 3.64 26.24
CA CYS A 366 -6.31 2.28 25.73
C CYS A 366 -5.01 1.55 26.03
N TRP A 367 -5.10 0.22 26.16
CA TRP A 367 -3.93 -0.63 26.30
C TRP A 367 -4.10 -1.96 25.56
N SER A 368 -2.99 -2.57 25.20
CA SER A 368 -2.92 -3.95 24.71
C SER A 368 -1.66 -4.65 25.20
N GLY A 369 -1.67 -5.98 25.18
CA GLY A 369 -0.47 -6.80 25.34
C GLY A 369 0.23 -7.10 24.02
N GLN A 370 -0.31 -6.68 22.87
CA GLN A 370 0.23 -6.90 21.53
C GLN A 370 0.19 -5.58 20.74
N GLY A 371 1.22 -5.36 19.93
CA GLY A 371 1.21 -4.34 18.88
C GLY A 371 0.33 -4.77 17.72
N GLY A 372 -0.07 -3.85 16.86
CA GLY A 372 -0.92 -4.12 15.70
C GLY A 372 -1.59 -2.84 15.22
N GLY A 373 -2.74 -2.97 14.57
CA GLY A 373 -3.52 -1.86 14.05
C GLY A 373 -4.97 -2.00 14.42
N THR A 374 -5.57 -0.95 14.99
CA THR A 374 -7.01 -0.92 15.27
C THR A 374 -7.62 0.39 14.80
N LEU A 375 -8.71 0.28 14.04
CA LEU A 375 -9.53 1.40 13.62
C LEU A 375 -10.15 2.12 14.82
N ILE A 376 -10.15 3.45 14.78
CA ILE A 376 -10.81 4.26 15.80
C ILE A 376 -12.29 4.42 15.38
N PRO A 377 -13.26 4.04 16.24
CA PRO A 377 -14.66 4.15 15.88
C PRO A 377 -15.05 5.58 15.49
N GLY A 378 -15.58 5.75 14.28
CA GLY A 378 -16.00 7.04 13.74
C GLY A 378 -14.88 7.88 13.10
N CYS A 379 -13.66 7.35 13.04
CA CYS A 379 -12.55 7.97 12.35
C CYS A 379 -12.31 7.34 10.99
N ASP A 380 -11.79 8.17 10.09
CA ASP A 380 -11.24 7.74 8.83
C ASP A 380 -9.83 7.17 9.06
N VAL A 381 -9.56 6.03 8.43
CA VAL A 381 -8.26 5.36 8.51
C VAL A 381 -7.15 6.25 7.95
N THR A 382 -7.45 7.11 6.97
CA THR A 382 -6.50 8.08 6.39
C THR A 382 -6.00 9.12 7.39
N VAL A 383 -6.66 9.27 8.55
CA VAL A 383 -6.27 10.24 9.57
C VAL A 383 -5.34 9.61 10.60
N ASN A 384 -5.80 8.54 11.26
CA ASN A 384 -5.04 7.82 12.27
C ASN A 384 -5.70 6.47 12.57
N ALA A 385 -4.87 5.50 12.93
CA ALA A 385 -5.28 4.26 13.59
C ALA A 385 -4.48 4.06 14.89
N LEU A 386 -5.01 3.26 15.80
CA LEU A 386 -4.25 2.83 16.98
C LEU A 386 -3.21 1.80 16.58
N GLN A 387 -2.02 1.88 17.18
CA GLN A 387 -0.93 0.93 17.03
C GLN A 387 -1.05 -0.24 18.03
N LEU A 388 -2.28 -0.54 18.43
CA LEU A 388 -2.62 -1.56 19.42
C LEU A 388 -3.50 -2.60 18.74
N GLU A 389 -3.20 -3.86 18.97
CA GLU A 389 -4.05 -4.97 18.55
C GLU A 389 -5.15 -5.20 19.60
N ASN A 390 -6.42 -5.29 19.17
CA ASN A 390 -7.56 -5.57 20.05
C ASN A 390 -7.54 -4.81 21.40
N PRO A 391 -7.41 -3.47 21.39
CA PRO A 391 -7.17 -2.68 22.58
C PRO A 391 -8.34 -2.72 23.57
N THR A 392 -8.01 -2.70 24.86
CA THR A 392 -8.97 -2.50 25.95
C THR A 392 -8.94 -1.05 26.41
N VAL A 393 -10.12 -0.43 26.53
CA VAL A 393 -10.27 0.90 27.14
C VAL A 393 -10.08 0.79 28.66
N ALA A 394 -8.96 1.32 29.17
CA ALA A 394 -8.67 1.36 30.60
C ALA A 394 -9.54 2.37 31.36
N GLY A 395 -9.94 3.44 30.69
CA GLY A 395 -10.75 4.51 31.27
C GLY A 395 -10.69 5.80 30.45
N SER A 396 -11.21 6.88 31.03
CA SER A 396 -11.14 8.21 30.44
C SER A 396 -10.88 9.27 31.50
N ALA A 397 -10.34 10.41 31.09
CA ALA A 397 -10.18 11.58 31.94
C ALA A 397 -10.46 12.86 31.13
N ILE A 398 -10.77 13.95 31.84
CA ILE A 398 -11.00 15.26 31.24
C ILE A 398 -9.73 16.10 31.42
N ALA A 399 -9.29 16.77 30.36
CA ALA A 399 -8.14 17.65 30.39
C ALA A 399 -8.38 18.85 31.33
N ASP A 400 -7.40 19.12 32.19
CA ASP A 400 -7.39 20.28 33.08
C ASP A 400 -7.09 21.60 32.34
N ALA A 401 -7.05 22.71 33.07
CA ALA A 401 -6.76 24.03 32.52
C ALA A 401 -5.36 24.15 31.87
N ASN A 402 -4.46 23.19 32.13
CA ASN A 402 -3.13 23.13 31.52
C ASN A 402 -3.07 22.11 30.36
N GLY A 403 -4.21 21.59 29.90
CA GLY A 403 -4.25 20.62 28.81
C GLY A 403 -3.72 19.24 29.20
N ARG A 404 -3.86 18.84 30.48
CA ARG A 404 -3.38 17.56 30.99
C ARG A 404 -4.52 16.70 31.51
N ALA A 405 -4.52 15.42 31.15
CA ALA A 405 -5.45 14.44 31.67
C ALA A 405 -4.64 13.27 32.25
N THR A 406 -4.98 12.80 33.45
CA THR A 406 -4.27 11.68 34.09
C THR A 406 -5.26 10.59 34.47
N LEU A 407 -5.03 9.37 33.98
CA LEU A 407 -5.72 8.18 34.44
C LEU A 407 -4.87 7.51 35.52
N LYS A 408 -5.50 7.16 36.65
CA LYS A 408 -4.87 6.39 37.73
C LYS A 408 -5.63 5.09 37.93
N GLY A 409 -4.89 3.99 38.08
CA GLY A 409 -5.48 2.66 38.28
C GLY A 409 -4.50 1.71 38.96
N ASN A 410 -5.04 0.70 39.63
CA ASN A 410 -4.22 -0.37 40.20
C ASN A 410 -3.79 -1.34 39.09
N ILE A 411 -2.49 -1.53 38.92
CA ILE A 411 -1.97 -2.53 37.98
C ILE A 411 -1.93 -3.88 38.70
N PRO A 412 -2.56 -4.95 38.18
CA PRO A 412 -2.56 -6.26 38.83
C PRO A 412 -1.15 -6.85 39.01
N ARG A 413 -0.90 -7.58 40.10
CA ARG A 413 0.42 -8.20 40.38
C ARG A 413 0.88 -9.19 39.30
N ASN A 414 -0.04 -9.85 38.60
CA ASN A 414 0.26 -10.79 37.52
C ASN A 414 0.72 -10.12 36.21
N VAL A 415 0.86 -8.78 36.21
CA VAL A 415 1.49 -7.99 35.13
C VAL A 415 2.99 -7.79 35.36
N SER A 416 3.53 -8.12 36.55
CA SER A 416 4.99 -8.07 36.80
C SER A 416 5.75 -8.89 35.75
N GLY A 417 6.79 -8.28 35.17
CA GLY A 417 7.59 -8.82 34.08
C GLY A 417 6.93 -8.79 32.69
N LYS A 418 5.68 -8.33 32.57
CA LYS A 418 4.98 -8.21 31.28
C LYS A 418 5.14 -6.82 30.70
N THR A 419 5.32 -6.77 29.38
CA THR A 419 5.25 -5.55 28.58
C THR A 419 3.82 -5.29 28.17
N LEU A 420 3.35 -4.06 28.38
CA LEU A 420 2.08 -3.56 27.90
C LEU A 420 2.32 -2.32 27.03
N LEU A 421 1.43 -2.14 26.06
CA LEU A 421 1.41 -1.01 25.15
C LEU A 421 0.23 -0.10 25.51
N PHE A 422 0.41 1.22 25.47
CA PHE A 422 -0.61 2.21 25.79
C PHE A 422 -0.67 3.31 24.75
N GLN A 423 -1.89 3.75 24.45
CA GLN A 423 -2.16 4.98 23.70
C GLN A 423 -3.37 5.70 24.30
N ALA A 424 -3.41 7.01 24.09
CA ALA A 424 -4.58 7.83 24.37
C ALA A 424 -5.23 8.26 23.05
N VAL A 425 -6.56 8.40 23.04
CA VAL A 425 -7.33 8.74 21.84
C VAL A 425 -8.48 9.70 22.17
N ILE A 426 -8.76 10.61 21.24
CA ILE A 426 -9.95 11.46 21.21
C ILE A 426 -10.77 11.08 19.97
N PRO A 427 -11.77 10.19 20.08
CA PRO A 427 -12.51 9.70 18.92
C PRO A 427 -13.23 10.79 18.11
N SER A 428 -13.63 11.89 18.75
CA SER A 428 -14.32 12.99 18.07
C SER A 428 -13.44 13.82 17.15
N SER A 429 -12.11 13.76 17.30
CA SER A 429 -11.14 14.49 16.47
C SER A 429 -10.08 13.57 15.84
N CYS A 430 -10.16 12.26 16.07
CA CYS A 430 -9.21 11.27 15.56
C CYS A 430 -7.75 11.52 15.96
N GLU A 431 -7.56 12.24 17.07
CA GLU A 431 -6.26 12.51 17.63
C GLU A 431 -5.82 11.33 18.51
N ILE A 432 -4.57 10.91 18.33
CA ILE A 432 -3.94 9.85 19.11
C ILE A 432 -2.68 10.35 19.80
N SER A 433 -2.22 9.61 20.80
CA SER A 433 -0.91 9.81 21.39
C SER A 433 0.17 8.98 20.72
N ASN A 434 1.42 9.33 21.01
CA ASN A 434 2.55 8.42 20.83
C ASN A 434 2.26 7.08 21.53
N LEU A 435 2.85 6.01 21.00
CA LEU A 435 2.82 4.69 21.61
C LEU A 435 3.77 4.65 22.82
N VAL A 436 3.24 4.21 23.97
CA VAL A 436 4.04 3.94 25.17
C VAL A 436 4.17 2.44 25.33
N VAL A 437 5.41 1.94 25.30
CA VAL A 437 5.73 0.52 25.50
C VAL A 437 6.44 0.38 26.85
N GLN A 438 5.85 -0.38 27.78
CA GLN A 438 6.36 -0.45 29.14
C GLN A 438 6.28 -1.85 29.74
N THR A 439 7.42 -2.35 30.22
CA THR A 439 7.50 -3.51 31.11
C THR A 439 7.30 -3.09 32.56
N PHE A 440 6.40 -3.77 33.27
CA PHE A 440 6.15 -3.48 34.70
C PHE A 440 7.04 -4.33 35.59
N GLU A 441 7.59 -3.71 36.63
CA GLU A 441 8.37 -4.40 37.67
C GLU A 441 7.49 -5.19 38.64
#